data_AF-A0A2N5W582-F1
#
_entry.id   AF-A0A2N5W582-F1
#
_cell.length_a   1.000
_cell.length_b   1.000
_cell.length_c   1.000
_cell.angle_alpha   90.00
_cell.angle_beta   90.00
_cell.angle_gamma   90.00
#
_symmetry.space_group_name_H-M   'P 1'
#
loop_
_entity.id
_entity.type
_entity.pdbx_description
1 polymer ?
#
loop_
_entity_poly.entity_id
_entity_poly.type
_entity_poly.pdbx_seq_one_letter_code
_entity_poly.pdbx_strand_id
1 'polypeptide(L)'
;MTTDNCNSFISDSPKDIAILNPPSEVHPVEKEDIVYWVPESGQKPLKDILEKMAQELVKNFDKLFYNQMKDHAAYPPSVYFSITQARKIGKNVEKITSGNIQKLIGLNTIPGQMVMLVKDVKSLCSGEIYNNFLILEEKRKNEIIRNAHRLCMEKEDEDNKKNEARRTAWEAAALKKAETSAGVAANAKRKRVASEARSTANKKKQAKKESDMAKLQELKAQAHNNQTLASTSDQASTSRAVNESIDPSLFHS
;
A
#
# COMPACT_ATOMS: atom_id res chain seq x y z
N MET A 1 -33.97 -40.22 -17.71
CA MET A 1 -32.85 -40.22 -16.76
C MET A 1 -33.45 -40.08 -15.38
N THR A 2 -33.54 -41.20 -14.68
CA THR A 2 -34.32 -41.36 -13.46
C THR A 2 -33.59 -42.38 -12.60
N THR A 3 -33.07 -41.88 -11.47
CA THR A 3 -32.90 -42.53 -10.16
C THR A 3 -32.50 -44.01 -10.13
N ASP A 4 -31.22 -44.27 -9.86
CA ASP A 4 -30.78 -45.58 -9.39
C ASP A 4 -31.02 -45.71 -7.88
N ASN A 5 -31.94 -46.63 -7.61
CA ASN A 5 -32.41 -47.13 -6.34
C ASN A 5 -31.51 -48.31 -5.93
N CYS A 6 -30.62 -48.11 -4.96
CA CYS A 6 -29.87 -49.21 -4.35
C CYS A 6 -30.61 -49.72 -3.11
N ASN A 7 -31.62 -50.56 -3.34
CA ASN A 7 -32.18 -51.44 -2.33
C ASN A 7 -32.22 -52.86 -2.91
N SER A 8 -31.19 -53.66 -2.61
CA SER A 8 -31.37 -55.11 -2.47
C SER A 8 -30.11 -55.76 -1.89
N PHE A 9 -30.13 -56.17 -0.62
CA PHE A 9 -30.44 -57.56 -0.23
C PHE A 9 -30.15 -57.77 1.26
N ILE A 10 -31.03 -58.54 1.86
CA ILE A 10 -31.22 -58.80 3.29
C ILE A 10 -30.37 -60.00 3.73
N SER A 11 -29.98 -59.98 5.02
CA SER A 11 -29.77 -61.12 5.94
C SER A 11 -28.52 -61.98 5.77
N ASP A 12 -27.68 -62.01 6.82
CA ASP A 12 -27.73 -63.09 7.81
C ASP A 12 -27.03 -62.66 9.11
N SER A 13 -27.77 -62.67 10.22
CA SER A 13 -27.23 -62.79 11.57
C SER A 13 -27.14 -64.29 11.90
N PRO A 14 -26.42 -64.82 12.93
CA PRO A 14 -25.99 -64.10 14.13
C PRO A 14 -24.66 -64.57 14.80
N LYS A 15 -24.26 -63.83 15.85
CA LYS A 15 -23.71 -64.27 17.16
C LYS A 15 -22.43 -63.52 17.58
N ASP A 16 -22.43 -63.21 18.87
CA ASP A 16 -21.37 -62.62 19.70
C ASP A 16 -21.05 -61.14 19.49
N ILE A 17 -21.88 -60.29 20.11
CA ILE A 17 -21.34 -59.06 20.71
C ILE A 17 -21.60 -59.16 22.20
N ALA A 18 -20.50 -59.29 22.95
CA ALA A 18 -20.46 -59.29 24.39
C ALA A 18 -21.30 -58.13 24.96
N ILE A 19 -21.98 -58.42 26.06
CA ILE A 19 -22.73 -57.46 26.88
C ILE A 19 -21.82 -56.27 27.18
N LEU A 20 -22.02 -55.16 26.49
CA LEU A 20 -21.41 -53.89 26.84
C LEU A 20 -22.10 -53.38 28.11
N ASN A 21 -21.31 -53.17 29.15
CA ASN A 21 -21.72 -52.53 30.40
C ASN A 21 -22.56 -51.27 30.13
N PRO A 22 -23.57 -50.95 30.97
CA PRO A 22 -24.32 -49.71 30.81
C PRO A 22 -23.38 -48.50 30.91
N PRO A 23 -23.72 -47.37 30.24
CA PRO A 23 -22.86 -46.19 30.23
C PRO A 23 -22.69 -45.69 31.66
N SER A 24 -21.44 -45.63 32.11
CA SER A 24 -21.07 -45.01 33.38
C SER A 24 -21.59 -43.58 33.39
N GLU A 25 -22.34 -43.20 34.42
CA GLU A 25 -22.76 -41.82 34.65
C GLU A 25 -21.52 -40.93 34.62
N VAL A 26 -21.40 -40.13 33.57
CA VAL A 26 -20.38 -39.10 33.47
C VAL A 26 -20.76 -38.03 34.48
N HIS A 27 -20.18 -38.12 35.68
CA HIS A 27 -20.15 -36.97 36.58
C HIS A 27 -19.50 -35.82 35.82
N PRO A 28 -20.16 -34.65 35.69
CA PRO A 28 -19.54 -33.50 35.07
C PRO A 28 -18.31 -33.13 35.90
N VAL A 29 -17.13 -33.31 35.31
CA VAL A 29 -15.89 -32.70 35.82
C VAL A 29 -16.17 -31.20 35.88
N GLU A 30 -16.26 -30.66 37.09
CA GLU A 30 -16.29 -29.22 37.32
C GLU A 30 -15.12 -28.63 36.55
N LYS A 31 -15.41 -27.79 35.56
CA LYS A 31 -14.38 -27.03 34.86
C LYS A 31 -13.70 -26.17 35.91
N GLU A 32 -12.49 -26.53 36.32
CA GLU A 32 -11.67 -25.64 37.14
C GLU A 32 -11.59 -24.30 36.40
N ASP A 33 -12.09 -23.23 37.03
CA ASP A 33 -11.95 -21.88 36.50
C ASP A 33 -10.46 -21.61 36.25
N ILE A 34 -10.06 -21.65 34.98
CA ILE A 34 -8.67 -21.37 34.57
C ILE A 34 -8.46 -19.85 34.73
N VAL A 35 -8.07 -19.44 35.93
CA VAL A 35 -7.68 -18.05 36.20
C VAL A 35 -6.29 -17.82 35.61
N TYR A 36 -6.23 -17.07 34.51
CA TYR A 36 -4.97 -16.62 33.92
C TYR A 36 -4.33 -15.52 34.79
N TRP A 37 -3.35 -15.92 35.59
CA TRP A 37 -2.53 -15.04 36.40
C TRP A 37 -1.61 -14.18 35.55
N VAL A 38 -1.36 -12.94 35.98
CA VAL A 38 -0.25 -12.18 35.42
C VAL A 38 1.05 -12.78 35.97
N PRO A 39 1.92 -13.38 35.12
CA PRO A 39 3.13 -14.05 35.57
C PRO A 39 4.18 -12.99 35.94
N GLU A 40 4.15 -12.52 37.19
CA GLU A 40 5.17 -11.62 37.70
C GLU A 40 5.69 -12.10 39.05
N SER A 41 6.99 -11.94 39.25
CA SER A 41 7.68 -12.43 40.45
C SER A 41 7.21 -11.75 41.74
N GLY A 42 6.57 -10.58 41.66
CA GLY A 42 6.24 -9.72 42.80
C GLY A 42 7.44 -8.91 43.32
N GLN A 43 8.60 -8.97 42.65
CA GLN A 43 9.81 -8.27 43.06
C GLN A 43 9.77 -6.77 42.79
N LYS A 44 9.07 -6.34 41.73
CA LYS A 44 8.94 -4.94 41.36
C LYS A 44 7.83 -4.26 42.17
N PRO A 45 8.03 -3.00 42.61
CA PRO A 45 6.95 -2.21 43.19
C PRO A 45 5.77 -2.06 42.23
N LEU A 46 4.56 -1.99 42.79
CA LEU A 46 3.35 -1.70 42.05
C LEU A 46 3.13 -0.18 41.94
N LYS A 47 2.10 0.21 41.18
CA LYS A 47 1.61 1.60 41.18
C LYS A 47 1.17 2.00 42.58
N ASP A 48 1.36 3.27 42.96
CA ASP A 48 1.26 3.80 44.33
C ASP A 48 0.15 3.18 45.19
N ILE A 49 -1.10 3.17 44.71
CA ILE A 49 -2.25 2.69 45.48
C ILE A 49 -2.19 1.17 45.72
N LEU A 50 -1.77 0.40 44.70
CA LEU A 50 -1.60 -1.05 44.81
C LEU A 50 -0.38 -1.41 45.66
N GLU A 51 0.67 -0.60 45.65
CA GLU A 51 1.85 -0.80 46.51
C GLU A 51 1.51 -0.52 47.97
N LYS A 52 0.78 0.56 48.26
CA LYS A 52 0.26 0.85 49.62
C LYS A 52 -0.65 -0.27 50.12
N MET A 53 -1.51 -0.81 49.24
CA MET A 53 -2.34 -1.97 49.55
C MET A 53 -1.47 -3.18 49.94
N ALA A 54 -0.44 -3.50 49.15
CA ALA A 54 0.47 -4.60 49.45
C ALA A 54 1.21 -4.41 50.79
N GLN A 55 1.66 -3.19 51.09
CA GLN A 55 2.30 -2.87 52.36
C GLN A 55 1.35 -3.03 53.55
N GLU A 56 0.09 -2.59 53.43
CA GLU A 56 -0.89 -2.73 54.50
C GLU A 56 -1.24 -4.22 54.76
N LEU A 57 -1.32 -5.05 53.71
CA LEU A 57 -1.51 -6.49 53.86
C LEU A 57 -0.37 -7.15 54.64
N VAL A 58 0.89 -6.78 54.38
CA VAL A 58 2.05 -7.29 55.14
C VAL A 58 1.96 -6.83 56.60
N LYS A 59 1.65 -5.56 56.84
CA LYS A 59 1.50 -5.01 58.20
C LYS A 59 0.39 -5.70 58.99
N ASN A 60 -0.73 -6.02 58.36
CA ASN A 60 -1.83 -6.74 59.01
C ASN A 60 -1.48 -8.21 59.25
N PHE A 61 -0.72 -8.83 58.35
CA PHE A 61 -0.14 -10.15 58.58
C PHE A 61 0.83 -10.16 59.77
N ASP A 62 1.74 -9.19 59.86
CA ASP A 62 2.68 -9.10 60.98
C ASP A 62 1.95 -9.02 62.32
N LYS A 63 0.89 -8.20 62.41
CA LYS A 63 0.03 -8.12 63.61
C LYS A 63 -0.63 -9.46 63.92
N LEU A 64 -1.22 -10.12 62.93
CA LEU A 64 -1.84 -11.44 63.10
C LEU A 64 -0.81 -12.45 63.63
N PHE A 65 0.36 -12.47 63.01
CA PHE A 65 1.46 -13.38 63.34
C PHE A 65 1.94 -13.19 64.79
N TYR A 66 2.24 -11.95 65.19
CA TYR A 66 2.67 -11.68 66.56
C TYR A 66 1.57 -11.87 67.61
N ASN A 67 0.30 -11.81 67.24
CA ASN A 67 -0.79 -12.11 68.16
C ASN A 67 -0.97 -13.61 68.38
N GLN A 68 -0.58 -14.47 67.43
CA GLN A 68 -0.86 -15.90 67.47
C GLN A 68 0.36 -16.79 67.70
N MET A 69 1.52 -16.38 67.19
CA MET A 69 2.69 -17.25 67.01
C MET A 69 3.98 -16.69 67.61
N LYS A 70 3.93 -15.54 68.29
CA LYS A 70 5.11 -14.78 68.74
C LYS A 70 6.18 -15.61 69.46
N ASP A 71 5.76 -16.53 70.33
CA ASP A 71 6.67 -17.32 71.16
C ASP A 71 6.85 -18.77 70.65
N HIS A 72 6.20 -19.13 69.54
CA HIS A 72 6.14 -20.51 69.03
C HIS A 72 6.62 -20.66 67.58
N ALA A 73 6.85 -19.57 66.87
CA ALA A 73 7.32 -19.63 65.49
C ALA A 73 8.85 -19.82 65.40
N ALA A 74 9.28 -20.74 64.54
CA ALA A 74 10.69 -20.97 64.23
C ALA A 74 11.30 -19.87 63.34
N TYR A 75 10.47 -19.09 62.65
CA TYR A 75 10.88 -18.11 61.64
C TYR A 75 10.10 -16.80 61.77
N PRO A 76 10.65 -15.66 61.31
CA PRO A 76 9.93 -14.39 61.32
C PRO A 76 8.73 -14.38 60.33
N PRO A 77 7.75 -13.47 60.51
CA PRO A 77 6.54 -13.41 59.68
C PRO A 77 6.83 -13.30 58.18
N SER A 78 7.88 -12.56 57.80
CA SER A 78 8.28 -12.35 56.42
C SER A 78 8.62 -13.63 55.63
N VAL A 79 8.93 -14.74 56.33
CA VAL A 79 9.16 -16.05 55.69
C VAL A 79 7.84 -16.69 55.25
N TYR A 80 6.76 -16.46 55.99
CA TYR A 80 5.44 -17.02 55.71
C TYR A 80 4.66 -16.15 54.73
N PHE A 81 4.73 -14.83 54.92
CA PHE A 81 4.07 -13.87 54.05
C PHE A 81 4.92 -12.60 53.89
N SER A 82 5.39 -12.36 52.66
CA SER A 82 6.26 -11.24 52.32
C SER A 82 5.57 -10.25 51.39
N ILE A 83 6.20 -9.08 51.23
CA ILE A 83 5.78 -8.06 50.26
C ILE A 83 5.66 -8.63 48.83
N THR A 84 6.46 -9.64 48.49
CA THR A 84 6.42 -10.30 47.20
C THR A 84 5.06 -10.98 46.97
N GLN A 85 4.54 -11.71 47.97
CA GLN A 85 3.22 -12.35 47.88
C GLN A 85 2.11 -11.30 47.93
N ALA A 86 2.24 -10.27 48.77
CA ALA A 86 1.27 -9.18 48.83
C ALA A 86 1.17 -8.40 47.51
N ARG A 87 2.29 -8.20 46.79
CA ARG A 87 2.30 -7.59 45.46
C ARG A 87 1.67 -8.50 44.40
N LYS A 88 1.83 -9.82 44.49
CA LYS A 88 1.09 -10.75 43.62
C LYS A 88 -0.41 -10.60 43.81
N ILE A 89 -0.87 -10.44 45.05
CA ILE A 89 -2.28 -10.13 45.37
C ILE A 89 -2.68 -8.81 44.74
N GLY A 90 -1.98 -7.72 45.04
CA GLY A 90 -2.31 -6.39 44.52
C GLY A 90 -2.35 -6.32 42.99
N LYS A 91 -1.49 -7.10 42.30
CA LYS A 91 -1.45 -7.14 40.83
C LYS A 91 -2.61 -7.90 40.21
N ASN A 92 -3.18 -8.88 40.91
CA ASN A 92 -4.28 -9.71 40.43
C ASN A 92 -5.59 -9.41 41.17
N VAL A 93 -5.68 -8.27 41.85
CA VAL A 93 -6.76 -7.93 42.78
C VAL A 93 -8.16 -8.00 42.15
N GLU A 94 -8.31 -7.65 40.87
CA GLU A 94 -9.58 -7.75 40.13
C GLU A 94 -10.04 -9.20 39.90
N LYS A 95 -9.12 -10.16 39.95
CA LYS A 95 -9.34 -11.59 39.69
C LYS A 95 -9.34 -12.44 40.96
N ILE A 96 -9.05 -11.84 42.12
CA ILE A 96 -8.90 -12.58 43.36
C ILE A 96 -10.28 -12.91 43.95
N THR A 97 -10.42 -14.16 44.32
CA THR A 97 -11.55 -14.71 45.07
C THR A 97 -11.04 -15.38 46.34
N SER A 98 -11.94 -15.62 47.29
CA SER A 98 -11.60 -16.30 48.54
C SER A 98 -10.95 -17.67 48.32
N GLY A 99 -11.34 -18.38 47.25
CA GLY A 99 -10.82 -19.71 46.92
C GLY A 99 -9.50 -19.73 46.15
N ASN A 100 -9.08 -18.62 45.51
CA ASN A 100 -7.92 -18.61 44.63
C ASN A 100 -6.68 -17.90 45.19
N ILE A 101 -6.85 -17.11 46.25
CA ILE A 101 -5.74 -16.35 46.85
C ILE A 101 -4.64 -17.27 47.41
N GLN A 102 -4.99 -18.46 47.91
CA GLN A 102 -4.03 -19.48 48.35
C GLN A 102 -3.16 -19.98 47.19
N LYS A 103 -3.75 -20.24 46.01
CA LYS A 103 -3.01 -20.65 44.82
C LYS A 103 -2.00 -19.58 44.38
N LEU A 104 -2.31 -18.31 44.63
CA LEU A 104 -1.50 -17.16 44.24
C LEU A 104 -0.28 -16.92 45.16
N ILE A 105 -0.44 -17.11 46.46
CA ILE A 105 0.61 -16.83 47.46
C ILE A 105 1.40 -18.07 47.89
N GLY A 106 0.93 -19.27 47.53
CA GLY A 106 1.49 -20.55 47.93
C GLY A 106 0.54 -21.31 48.87
N LEU A 107 0.59 -22.65 48.82
CA LEU A 107 -0.34 -23.51 49.57
C LEU A 107 -0.10 -23.49 51.09
N ASN A 108 1.08 -23.08 51.54
CA ASN A 108 1.44 -23.01 52.94
C ASN A 108 0.89 -21.73 53.57
N THR A 109 -0.08 -21.88 54.47
CA THR A 109 -0.71 -20.76 55.17
C THR A 109 -0.78 -21.06 56.67
N ILE A 110 -0.75 -20.02 57.49
CA ILE A 110 -0.93 -20.14 58.94
C ILE A 110 -2.41 -19.94 59.31
N PRO A 111 -2.86 -20.43 60.48
CA PRO A 111 -4.22 -20.19 60.97
C PRO A 111 -4.61 -18.70 60.89
N GLY A 112 -5.83 -18.43 60.44
CA GLY A 112 -6.36 -17.06 60.31
C GLY A 112 -5.81 -16.21 59.17
N GLN A 113 -4.70 -16.58 58.52
CA GLN A 113 -4.11 -15.79 57.42
C GLN A 113 -5.09 -15.57 56.28
N MET A 114 -5.76 -16.65 55.84
CA MET A 114 -6.70 -16.59 54.72
C MET A 114 -7.92 -15.73 55.01
N VAL A 115 -8.46 -15.82 56.24
CA VAL A 115 -9.58 -15.01 56.69
C VAL A 115 -9.21 -13.53 56.69
N MET A 116 -8.01 -13.21 57.21
CA MET A 116 -7.49 -11.84 57.23
C MET A 116 -7.27 -11.31 55.81
N LEU A 117 -6.61 -12.06 54.93
CA LEU A 117 -6.35 -11.61 53.57
C LEU A 117 -7.63 -11.37 52.77
N VAL A 118 -8.61 -12.27 52.85
CA VAL A 118 -9.90 -12.10 52.16
C VAL A 118 -10.64 -10.86 52.66
N LYS A 119 -10.67 -10.67 53.99
CA LYS A 119 -11.31 -9.50 54.62
C LYS A 119 -10.63 -8.20 54.20
N ASP A 120 -9.31 -8.14 54.30
CA ASP A 120 -8.54 -6.92 54.09
C ASP A 120 -8.52 -6.54 52.60
N VAL A 121 -8.34 -7.50 51.70
CA VAL A 121 -8.46 -7.26 50.25
C VAL A 121 -9.85 -6.73 49.92
N LYS A 122 -10.92 -7.37 50.41
CA LYS A 122 -12.29 -6.89 50.17
C LYS A 122 -12.51 -5.48 50.70
N SER A 123 -12.01 -5.16 51.89
CA SER A 123 -12.13 -3.84 52.49
C SER A 123 -11.39 -2.78 51.67
N LEU A 124 -10.17 -3.08 51.23
CA LEU A 124 -9.35 -2.17 50.43
C LEU A 124 -9.98 -1.91 49.05
N CYS A 125 -10.49 -2.96 48.40
CA CYS A 125 -11.19 -2.85 47.11
C CYS A 125 -12.53 -2.11 47.19
N SER A 126 -13.17 -2.10 48.36
CA SER A 126 -14.43 -1.38 48.57
C SER A 126 -14.22 0.10 48.89
N GLY A 127 -12.96 0.52 49.10
CA GLY A 127 -12.61 1.89 49.46
C GLY A 127 -12.68 2.88 48.30
N GLU A 128 -13.06 4.12 48.58
CA GLU A 128 -13.16 5.20 47.59
C GLU A 128 -11.82 5.46 46.86
N ILE A 129 -10.70 5.37 47.56
CA ILE A 129 -9.35 5.55 46.98
C ILE A 129 -9.09 4.54 45.86
N TYR A 130 -9.49 3.28 46.07
CA TYR A 130 -9.30 2.23 45.07
C TYR A 130 -10.26 2.39 43.89
N ASN A 131 -11.52 2.78 44.14
CA ASN A 131 -12.47 3.09 43.07
C ASN A 131 -11.99 4.26 42.19
N ASN A 132 -11.46 5.32 42.80
CA ASN A 132 -10.88 6.44 42.07
C ASN A 132 -9.65 6.03 41.24
N PHE A 133 -8.83 5.11 41.75
CA PHE A 133 -7.73 4.51 40.98
C PHE A 133 -8.24 3.78 39.73
N LEU A 134 -9.29 2.96 39.85
CA LEU A 134 -9.88 2.25 38.72
C LEU A 134 -10.38 3.22 37.65
N ILE A 135 -11.11 4.27 38.06
CA ILE A 135 -11.60 5.31 37.13
C ILE A 135 -10.44 5.99 36.41
N LEU A 136 -9.35 6.30 37.11
CA LEU A 136 -8.18 6.95 36.51
C LEU A 136 -7.44 6.03 35.54
N GLU A 137 -7.28 4.75 35.89
CA GLU A 137 -6.68 3.74 35.01
C GLU A 137 -7.50 3.55 33.73
N GLU A 138 -8.83 3.49 33.85
CA GLU A 138 -9.73 3.39 32.70
C GLU A 138 -9.66 4.64 31.81
N LYS A 139 -9.68 5.84 32.41
CA LYS A 139 -9.48 7.10 31.66
C LYS A 139 -8.17 7.10 30.89
N ARG A 140 -7.07 6.65 31.51
CA ARG A 140 -5.75 6.57 30.85
C ARG A 140 -5.77 5.55 29.70
N LYS A 141 -6.37 4.37 29.89
CA LYS A 141 -6.52 3.36 28.82
C LYS A 141 -7.29 3.93 27.63
N ASN A 142 -8.42 4.59 27.90
CA ASN A 142 -9.26 5.19 26.87
C ASN A 142 -8.54 6.34 26.15
N GLU A 143 -7.73 7.13 26.85
CA GLU A 143 -6.91 8.19 26.25
C GLU A 143 -5.82 7.61 25.33
N ILE A 144 -5.15 6.53 25.73
CA ILE A 144 -4.17 5.84 24.88
C ILE A 144 -4.84 5.35 23.60
N ILE A 145 -6.01 4.70 23.70
CA ILE A 145 -6.76 4.20 22.54
C ILE A 145 -7.15 5.35 21.61
N ARG A 146 -7.68 6.45 22.17
CA ARG A 146 -8.06 7.63 21.39
C ARG A 146 -6.87 8.25 20.68
N ASN A 147 -5.74 8.39 21.35
CA ASN A 147 -4.52 8.94 20.77
C ASN A 147 -3.96 8.05 19.66
N ALA A 148 -3.99 6.72 19.84
CA ALA A 148 -3.60 5.78 18.81
C ALA A 148 -4.48 5.92 17.56
N HIS A 149 -5.80 5.98 17.74
CA HIS A 149 -6.73 6.18 16.62
C HIS A 149 -6.48 7.50 15.89
N ARG A 150 -6.27 8.60 16.63
CA ARG A 150 -5.95 9.92 16.05
C ARG A 150 -4.68 9.85 15.20
N LEU A 151 -3.61 9.25 15.71
CA LEU A 151 -2.33 9.13 14.99
C LEU A 151 -2.47 8.29 13.71
N CYS A 152 -3.28 7.23 13.74
CA CYS A 152 -3.56 6.44 12.55
C CYS A 152 -4.26 7.28 11.47
N MET A 153 -5.28 8.06 11.86
CA MET A 153 -6.02 8.92 10.92
C MET A 153 -5.15 10.04 10.35
N GLU A 154 -4.35 10.71 11.19
CA GLU A 154 -3.42 11.76 10.75
C GLU A 154 -2.41 11.22 9.72
N LYS A 155 -1.90 10.00 9.94
CA LYS A 155 -0.99 9.35 9.01
C LYS A 155 -1.67 8.99 7.69
N GLU A 156 -2.89 8.47 7.74
CA GLU A 156 -3.67 8.13 6.54
C GLU A 156 -3.96 9.39 5.70
N ASP A 157 -4.31 10.51 6.35
CA ASP A 157 -4.53 11.79 5.68
C ASP A 157 -3.24 12.32 5.02
N GLU A 158 -2.09 12.19 5.68
CA GLU A 158 -0.79 12.59 5.13
C GLU A 158 -0.41 11.73 3.91
N ASP A 159 -0.57 10.41 4.00
CA ASP A 159 -0.32 9.48 2.91
C ASP A 159 -1.27 9.74 1.72
N ASN A 160 -2.54 10.04 1.98
CA ASN A 160 -3.52 10.40 0.96
C ASN A 160 -3.13 11.71 0.25
N LYS A 161 -2.77 12.76 0.99
CA LYS A 161 -2.29 14.02 0.40
C LYS A 161 -1.05 13.81 -0.47
N LYS A 162 -0.10 12.99 -0.02
CA LYS A 162 1.11 12.68 -0.78
C LYS A 162 0.80 11.89 -2.05
N ASN A 163 -0.16 10.96 -1.99
CA ASN A 163 -0.60 10.19 -3.14
C ASN A 163 -1.32 11.05 -4.18
N GLU A 164 -2.21 11.94 -3.74
CA GLU A 164 -2.88 12.91 -4.61
C GLU A 164 -1.89 13.89 -5.26
N ALA A 165 -0.92 14.40 -4.49
CA ALA A 165 0.14 15.24 -5.04
C ALA A 165 0.99 14.50 -6.10
N ARG A 166 1.30 13.22 -5.86
CA ARG A 166 2.02 12.39 -6.84
C ARG A 166 1.19 12.13 -8.10
N ARG A 167 -0.11 11.87 -7.93
CA ARG A 167 -1.04 11.62 -9.04
C ARG A 167 -1.17 12.86 -9.93
N THR A 168 -1.44 14.02 -9.33
CA THR A 168 -1.55 15.29 -10.05
C THR A 168 -0.25 15.65 -10.77
N ALA A 169 0.91 15.44 -10.15
CA ALA A 169 2.21 15.65 -10.79
C ALA A 169 2.43 14.71 -11.99
N TRP A 170 2.01 13.44 -11.88
CA TRP A 170 2.10 12.48 -12.97
C TRP A 170 1.16 12.82 -14.14
N GLU A 171 -0.08 13.19 -13.85
CA GLU A 171 -1.05 13.63 -14.84
C GLU A 171 -0.56 14.89 -15.58
N ALA A 172 -0.01 15.88 -14.87
CA ALA A 172 0.57 17.08 -15.47
C ALA A 172 1.79 16.76 -16.38
N ALA A 173 2.66 15.84 -15.94
CA ALA A 173 3.80 15.40 -16.74
C ALA A 173 3.37 14.65 -18.01
N ALA A 174 2.35 13.81 -17.90
CA ALA A 174 1.76 13.09 -19.04
C ALA A 174 1.15 14.06 -20.07
N LEU A 175 0.39 15.05 -19.61
CA LEU A 175 -0.19 16.08 -20.46
C LEU A 175 0.88 16.86 -21.22
N LYS A 176 1.91 17.35 -20.51
CA LYS A 176 3.03 18.08 -21.13
C LYS A 176 3.76 17.24 -22.18
N LYS A 177 3.94 15.95 -21.93
CA LYS A 177 4.56 15.02 -22.89
C LYS A 177 3.68 14.83 -24.14
N ALA A 178 2.37 14.72 -23.96
CA ALA A 178 1.43 14.61 -25.08
C ALA A 178 1.42 15.89 -25.93
N GLU A 179 1.37 17.06 -25.31
CA GLU A 179 1.43 18.36 -25.99
C GLU A 179 2.74 18.55 -26.76
N THR A 180 3.87 18.21 -26.13
CA THR A 180 5.19 18.28 -26.79
C THR A 180 5.22 17.36 -28.02
N SER A 181 4.70 16.14 -27.88
CA SER A 181 4.65 15.17 -28.98
C SER A 181 3.75 15.65 -30.13
N ALA A 182 2.59 16.23 -29.80
CA ALA A 182 1.69 16.83 -30.78
C ALA A 182 2.33 18.03 -31.50
N GLY A 183 3.05 18.89 -30.78
CA GLY A 183 3.80 20.01 -31.35
C GLY A 183 4.90 19.56 -32.31
N VAL A 184 5.65 18.52 -31.94
CA VAL A 184 6.68 17.91 -32.82
C VAL A 184 6.04 17.34 -34.08
N ALA A 185 4.93 16.59 -33.96
CA ALA A 185 4.22 16.01 -35.10
C ALA A 185 3.65 17.10 -36.03
N ALA A 186 3.05 18.16 -35.48
CA ALA A 186 2.54 19.28 -36.25
C ALA A 186 3.66 20.03 -37.00
N ASN A 187 4.81 20.25 -36.36
CA ASN A 187 5.95 20.88 -36.99
C ASN A 187 6.54 20.01 -38.11
N ALA A 188 6.64 18.70 -37.90
CA ALA A 188 7.07 17.75 -38.93
C ALA A 188 6.12 17.77 -40.15
N LYS A 189 4.80 17.82 -39.91
CA LYS A 189 3.80 17.96 -40.98
C LYS A 189 3.96 19.27 -41.74
N ARG A 190 4.14 20.41 -41.05
CA ARG A 190 4.40 21.71 -41.69
C ARG A 190 5.65 21.68 -42.58
N LYS A 191 6.75 21.08 -42.10
CA LYS A 191 7.98 20.94 -42.90
C LYS A 191 7.78 20.08 -44.15
N ARG A 192 7.05 18.96 -44.05
CA ARG A 192 6.71 18.12 -45.21
C ARG A 192 5.89 18.90 -46.25
N VAL A 193 4.79 19.52 -45.84
CA VAL A 193 3.94 20.33 -46.74
C VAL A 193 4.74 21.44 -47.42
N ALA A 194 5.60 22.15 -46.68
CA ALA A 194 6.46 23.18 -47.26
C ALA A 194 7.47 22.61 -48.28
N SER A 195 8.04 21.43 -48.03
CA SER A 195 8.95 20.77 -48.95
C SER A 195 8.26 20.29 -50.24
N GLU A 196 7.04 19.76 -50.13
CA GLU A 196 6.22 19.34 -51.27
C GLU A 196 5.80 20.54 -52.12
N ALA A 197 5.40 21.65 -51.49
CA ALA A 197 5.10 22.90 -52.17
C ALA A 197 6.31 23.46 -52.94
N ARG A 198 7.52 23.39 -52.35
CA ARG A 198 8.77 23.78 -53.03
C ARG A 198 9.09 22.85 -54.21
N SER A 199 8.93 21.54 -54.04
CA SER A 199 9.19 20.56 -55.09
C SER A 199 8.24 20.75 -56.28
N THR A 200 6.94 20.92 -56.01
CA THR A 200 5.93 21.17 -57.06
C THR A 200 6.17 22.49 -57.79
N ALA A 201 6.53 23.56 -57.08
CA ALA A 201 6.91 24.83 -57.69
C ALA A 201 8.15 24.71 -58.59
N ASN A 202 9.18 23.97 -58.15
CA ASN A 202 10.37 23.70 -58.95
C ASN A 202 10.06 22.88 -60.20
N LYS A 203 9.23 21.83 -60.10
CA LYS A 203 8.77 21.05 -61.26
C LYS A 203 8.03 21.93 -62.28
N LYS A 204 7.13 22.81 -61.82
CA LYS A 204 6.42 23.76 -62.70
C LYS A 204 7.39 24.72 -63.40
N LYS A 205 8.38 25.26 -62.68
CA LYS A 205 9.41 26.13 -63.27
C LYS A 205 10.23 25.39 -64.33
N GLN A 206 10.62 24.14 -64.06
CA GLN A 206 11.38 23.32 -65.00
C GLN A 206 10.58 23.00 -66.26
N ALA A 207 9.33 22.54 -66.11
CA ALA A 207 8.44 22.27 -67.23
C ALA A 207 8.20 23.54 -68.09
N LYS A 208 8.09 24.71 -67.45
CA LYS A 208 7.99 25.98 -68.16
C LYS A 208 9.26 26.28 -68.97
N LYS A 209 10.45 26.12 -68.38
CA LYS A 209 11.72 26.30 -69.11
C LYS A 209 11.85 25.36 -70.31
N GLU A 210 11.46 24.09 -70.16
CA GLU A 210 11.48 23.11 -71.24
C GLU A 210 10.51 23.49 -72.36
N SER A 211 9.29 23.92 -72.00
CA SER A 211 8.30 24.42 -72.96
C SER A 211 8.81 25.66 -73.70
N ASP A 212 9.39 26.63 -72.99
CA ASP A 212 9.95 27.85 -73.59
C ASP A 212 11.13 27.50 -74.53
N MET A 213 11.96 26.51 -74.18
CA MET A 213 13.08 26.05 -75.00
C MET A 213 12.61 25.34 -76.27
N ALA A 214 11.59 24.47 -76.17
CA ALA A 214 10.98 23.81 -77.33
C ALA A 214 10.40 24.85 -78.30
N LYS A 215 9.68 25.85 -77.77
CA LYS A 215 9.14 26.96 -78.57
C LYS A 215 10.24 27.77 -79.25
N LEU A 216 11.35 28.02 -78.57
CA LEU A 216 12.51 28.71 -79.15
C LEU A 216 13.14 27.89 -80.29
N GLN A 217 13.26 26.57 -80.14
CA GLN A 217 13.76 25.69 -81.19
C GLN A 217 12.83 25.66 -82.41
N GLU A 218 11.52 25.61 -82.20
CA GLU A 218 10.52 25.69 -83.27
C GLU A 218 10.64 27.00 -84.05
N LEU A 219 10.74 28.14 -83.34
CA LEU A 219 10.96 29.45 -83.97
C LEU A 219 12.26 29.50 -84.77
N LYS A 220 13.34 28.90 -84.26
CA LYS A 220 14.61 28.79 -85.01
C LYS A 220 14.47 27.94 -86.27
N ALA A 221 13.74 26.82 -86.20
CA ALA A 221 13.50 25.95 -87.36
C ALA A 221 12.66 26.67 -88.43
N GLN A 222 11.63 27.42 -88.02
CA GLN A 222 10.85 28.27 -88.92
C GLN A 222 11.72 29.34 -89.59
N ALA A 223 12.58 30.02 -88.81
CA ALA A 223 13.50 31.02 -89.34
C ALA A 223 14.48 30.41 -90.37
N HIS A 224 15.06 29.24 -90.08
CA HIS A 224 15.92 28.54 -91.02
C HIS A 224 15.17 28.16 -92.30
N ASN A 225 13.98 27.57 -92.20
CA ASN A 225 13.15 27.23 -93.37
C ASN A 225 12.82 28.46 -94.22
N ASN A 226 12.49 29.60 -93.59
CA ASN A 226 12.24 30.85 -94.30
C ASN A 226 13.51 31.37 -95.01
N GLN A 227 14.69 31.16 -94.42
CA GLN A 227 15.97 31.52 -95.03
C GLN A 227 16.34 30.59 -96.21
N THR A 228 16.03 29.29 -96.11
CA THR A 228 16.16 28.34 -97.23
C THR A 228 15.21 28.69 -98.37
N LEU A 229 13.96 29.06 -98.07
CA LEU A 229 12.96 29.48 -99.06
C LEU A 229 13.36 30.79 -99.77
N ALA A 230 13.93 31.76 -99.05
CA ALA A 230 14.50 32.97 -99.63
C ALA A 230 15.69 32.65 -100.56
N SER A 231 16.56 31.71 -100.16
CA SER A 231 17.71 31.28 -100.97
C SER A 231 17.30 30.51 -102.23
N THR A 232 16.19 29.76 -102.20
CA THR A 232 15.62 29.10 -103.39
C THR A 232 14.82 30.05 -104.30
N SER A 233 14.32 31.16 -103.76
CA SER A 233 13.67 32.21 -104.57
C SER A 233 14.70 33.00 -105.40
N ASP A 234 15.92 33.17 -104.89
CA ASP A 234 16.99 33.85 -105.62
C ASP A 234 17.62 32.98 -106.73
N GLN A 235 17.50 31.65 -106.66
CA GLN A 235 17.96 30.75 -107.74
C GLN A 235 16.92 30.54 -108.85
N ALA A 236 15.65 30.90 -108.65
CA ALA A 236 14.60 30.78 -109.68
C ALA A 236 14.49 32.00 -110.62
N SER A 237 15.31 33.05 -110.40
CA SER A 237 15.28 34.29 -111.19
C SER A 237 16.63 34.70 -111.78
N THR A 238 17.43 33.78 -112.33
CA THR A 238 18.51 34.17 -113.26
C THR A 238 18.86 33.03 -114.24
N SER A 239 18.16 33.00 -115.37
CA SER A 239 18.75 32.50 -116.64
C SER A 239 17.98 33.05 -117.84
N ARG A 240 18.25 34.32 -118.19
CA ARG A 240 18.01 34.85 -119.55
C ARG A 240 19.24 35.69 -119.93
N ALA A 241 19.93 35.23 -120.96
CA ALA A 241 21.20 35.73 -121.48
C ALA A 241 21.12 37.15 -122.04
N VAL A 242 22.21 37.93 -121.93
CA VAL A 242 22.67 38.91 -122.95
C VAL A 242 24.20 39.10 -122.84
N ASN A 243 24.89 38.94 -123.97
CA ASN A 243 26.26 39.38 -124.28
C ASN A 243 26.45 40.88 -124.02
N GLU A 244 27.61 41.33 -123.52
CA GLU A 244 28.30 42.49 -124.10
C GLU A 244 29.73 42.68 -123.54
N SER A 245 30.68 42.41 -124.44
CA SER A 245 31.98 43.06 -124.65
C SER A 245 32.27 44.36 -123.89
N ILE A 246 33.35 44.39 -123.09
CA ILE A 246 34.21 45.59 -122.91
C ILE A 246 35.70 45.16 -122.81
N ASP A 247 36.50 45.85 -123.61
CA ASP A 247 37.95 45.82 -123.89
C ASP A 247 38.86 46.14 -122.68
N PRO A 248 40.01 45.46 -122.48
CA PRO A 248 41.00 45.82 -121.47
C PRO A 248 42.12 46.64 -122.11
N SER A 249 41.89 47.93 -122.33
CA SER A 249 42.96 48.89 -122.58
C SER A 249 42.78 50.12 -121.68
N LEU A 250 43.88 50.56 -121.08
CA LEU A 250 44.07 51.77 -120.24
C LEU A 250 43.78 51.60 -118.74
N PHE A 251 44.82 51.32 -117.94
CA PHE A 251 45.62 52.38 -117.29
C PHE A 251 46.83 51.78 -116.55
N HIS A 252 48.01 52.15 -117.02
CA HIS A 252 49.28 52.13 -116.30
C HIS A 252 49.36 53.35 -115.37
N SER A 253 49.81 53.17 -114.13
CA SER A 253 50.99 53.81 -113.50
C SER A 253 50.90 53.71 -111.98
#